data_AF-A0A1H3QGR2-F1
#
_entry.id   AF-A0A1H3QGR2-F1
#
_cell.length_a   1.000
_cell.length_b   1.000
_cell.length_c   1.000
_cell.angle_alpha   90.00
_cell.angle_beta   90.00
_cell.angle_gamma   90.00
#
_symmetry.space_group_name_H-M   'P 1'
#
loop_
_entity.id
_entity.type
_entity.pdbx_description
1 polymer ?
#
loop_
_entity_poly.entity_id
_entity_poly.type
_entity_poly.pdbx_seq_one_letter_code
_entity_poly.pdbx_strand_id
1 'polypeptide(L)'
;MAKYCYRCGTPTEKNKYCITCGTDTSPPRDVYFTEEECGRCDANLPRWSNFCPNCGFKFGRYDPTTKENKGKHNKGIIKGSLFFTVVAIAVAIILSIVEESIQLKYSLIGAAIFSALIWLLVIVRWERGEFIDGTVVKHYSEERTKREKDGDKKNLMGKQLYIEIPYTLYCTVIKYDDGTEDVKTLENTAADHIQLKIGERIRYFKATRTYLKL
;
A
#
# COMPACT_ATOMS: atom_id res chain seq x y z
N MET A 1 15.05 -4.58 -20.07
CA MET A 1 13.75 -4.50 -20.77
C MET A 1 12.75 -5.34 -19.99
N ALA A 2 11.52 -4.86 -19.83
CA ALA A 2 10.46 -5.70 -19.25
C ALA A 2 10.28 -6.96 -20.09
N LYS A 3 10.01 -8.09 -19.42
CA LYS A 3 9.64 -9.37 -20.02
C LYS A 3 8.11 -9.57 -20.03
N TYR A 4 7.42 -8.89 -19.12
CA TYR A 4 5.97 -8.97 -18.93
C TYR A 4 5.38 -7.57 -18.81
N CYS A 5 4.16 -7.39 -19.30
CA CYS A 5 3.42 -6.15 -19.13
C CYS A 5 3.04 -6.00 -17.65
N TYR A 6 3.48 -4.92 -17.01
CA TYR A 6 3.19 -4.70 -15.59
C TYR A 6 1.69 -4.48 -15.29
N ARG A 7 0.84 -4.20 -16.29
CA ARG A 7 -0.61 -4.02 -16.12
C ARG A 7 -1.40 -5.33 -16.28
N CYS A 8 -1.14 -6.09 -17.34
CA CYS A 8 -1.94 -7.27 -17.70
C CYS A 8 -1.19 -8.62 -17.59
N GLY A 9 0.13 -8.61 -17.40
CA GLY A 9 0.95 -9.82 -17.28
C GLY A 9 1.28 -10.51 -18.60
N THR A 10 0.79 -10.02 -19.75
CA THR A 10 1.14 -10.59 -21.06
C THR A 10 2.66 -10.46 -21.29
N PRO A 11 3.35 -11.52 -21.76
CA PRO A 11 4.74 -11.42 -22.18
C PRO A 11 4.93 -10.30 -23.20
N THR A 12 5.97 -9.49 -23.01
CA THR A 12 6.24 -8.37 -23.90
C THR A 12 7.16 -8.84 -25.01
N GLU A 13 6.64 -8.82 -26.23
CA GLU A 13 7.49 -8.75 -27.42
C GLU A 13 8.25 -7.41 -27.38
N LYS A 14 9.38 -7.26 -28.09
CA LYS A 14 10.29 -6.09 -28.02
C LYS A 14 9.65 -4.70 -28.34
N ASN A 15 8.33 -4.64 -28.45
CA ASN A 15 7.52 -3.46 -28.68
C ASN A 15 7.40 -2.60 -27.42
N LYS A 16 7.44 -1.27 -27.61
CA LYS A 16 7.25 -0.26 -26.54
C LYS A 16 5.87 -0.33 -25.87
N TYR A 17 4.84 -0.82 -26.57
CA TYR A 17 3.49 -0.93 -26.03
C TYR A 17 3.04 -2.38 -26.00
N CYS A 18 2.35 -2.77 -24.92
CA CYS A 18 1.76 -4.08 -24.79
C CYS A 18 0.65 -4.29 -25.82
N ILE A 19 0.75 -5.36 -26.60
CA ILE A 19 -0.22 -5.71 -27.64
C ILE A 19 -1.65 -5.92 -27.11
N THR A 20 -1.77 -6.36 -25.86
CA THR A 20 -3.06 -6.71 -25.25
C THR A 20 -3.77 -5.50 -24.66
N CYS A 21 -3.04 -4.61 -23.97
CA CYS A 21 -3.64 -3.54 -23.18
C CYS A 21 -3.07 -2.14 -23.45
N GLY A 22 -2.25 -1.99 -24.49
CA GLY A 22 -1.67 -0.71 -24.94
C GLY A 22 -0.74 -0.03 -23.94
N THR A 23 -0.41 -0.69 -22.83
CA THR A 23 0.41 -0.11 -21.75
C THR A 23 1.86 -0.03 -22.19
N ASP A 24 2.51 1.11 -21.93
CA ASP A 24 3.95 1.27 -22.18
C ASP A 24 4.73 0.24 -21.36
N THR A 25 5.50 -0.62 -22.00
CA THR A 25 6.26 -1.73 -21.38
C THR A 25 7.64 -1.28 -20.92
N SER A 26 8.06 -0.06 -21.28
CA SER A 26 9.34 0.52 -20.91
C SER A 26 9.17 2.00 -20.51
N PRO A 27 8.40 2.27 -19.44
CA PRO A 27 8.16 3.64 -18.97
C PRO A 27 9.48 4.31 -18.52
N PRO A 28 9.52 5.67 -18.47
CA PRO A 28 10.66 6.41 -17.94
C PRO A 28 10.94 6.06 -16.47
N ARG A 29 12.16 6.34 -16.00
CA ARG A 29 12.59 5.97 -14.64
C ARG A 29 11.72 6.58 -13.54
N ASP A 30 11.18 7.77 -13.78
CA ASP A 30 10.33 8.52 -12.83
C ASP A 30 9.00 7.82 -12.51
N VAL A 31 8.70 6.70 -13.18
CA VAL A 31 7.54 5.86 -12.93
C VAL A 31 7.84 4.74 -11.91
N TYR A 32 9.11 4.37 -11.73
CA TYR A 32 9.51 3.32 -10.82
C TYR A 32 9.69 3.87 -9.42
N PHE A 33 9.20 3.15 -8.42
CA PHE A 33 9.53 3.47 -7.03
C PHE A 33 10.91 2.94 -6.68
N THR A 34 11.66 3.72 -5.89
CA THR A 34 12.86 3.26 -5.20
C THR A 34 12.55 2.45 -3.94
N GLU A 35 11.30 2.48 -3.47
CA GLU A 35 10.89 1.87 -2.19
C GLU A 35 10.11 0.55 -2.36
N GLU A 36 9.61 0.24 -3.57
CA GLU A 36 8.84 -0.98 -3.84
C GLU A 36 9.56 -1.89 -4.83
N GLU A 37 10.05 -3.02 -4.32
CA GLU A 37 10.68 -4.08 -5.10
C GLU A 37 9.78 -5.31 -5.19
N CYS A 38 9.97 -6.09 -6.26
CA CYS A 38 9.32 -7.37 -6.38
C CYS A 38 9.87 -8.35 -5.34
N GLY A 39 9.11 -8.73 -4.32
CA GLY A 39 9.53 -9.72 -3.31
C GLY A 39 9.83 -11.15 -3.80
N ARG A 40 9.94 -11.38 -5.12
CA ARG A 40 10.39 -12.65 -5.73
C ARG A 40 11.67 -12.50 -6.55
N CYS A 41 11.98 -11.32 -7.07
CA CYS A 41 13.13 -11.13 -7.97
C CYS A 41 13.81 -9.76 -7.82
N ASP A 42 13.43 -9.02 -6.78
CA ASP A 42 13.98 -7.74 -6.33
C ASP A 42 14.06 -6.67 -7.42
N ALA A 43 13.23 -6.81 -8.45
CA ALA A 43 13.13 -5.84 -9.53
C ALA A 43 12.28 -4.64 -9.09
N ASN A 44 12.76 -3.43 -9.37
CA ASN A 44 12.00 -2.19 -9.17
C ASN A 44 10.66 -2.24 -9.89
N LEU A 45 9.63 -1.77 -9.21
CA LEU A 45 8.26 -1.81 -9.71
C LEU A 45 7.81 -0.44 -10.22
N PRO A 46 7.23 -0.38 -11.44
CA PRO A 46 6.42 0.75 -11.84
C PRO A 46 5.30 0.94 -10.82
N ARG A 47 4.97 2.20 -10.53
CA ARG A 47 3.74 2.52 -9.81
C ARG A 47 2.53 1.95 -10.59
N TRP A 48 1.43 1.68 -9.90
CA TRP A 48 0.24 1.07 -10.51
C TRP A 48 0.45 -0.32 -11.16
N SER A 49 1.55 -1.01 -10.87
CA SER A 49 1.79 -2.36 -11.37
C SER A 49 0.88 -3.40 -10.69
N ASN A 50 0.34 -4.29 -11.52
CA ASN A 50 -0.40 -5.50 -11.12
C ASN A 50 0.45 -6.76 -11.28
N PHE A 51 1.52 -6.69 -12.09
CA PHE A 51 2.43 -7.79 -12.36
C PHE A 51 3.87 -7.28 -12.34
N CYS A 52 4.80 -8.14 -11.91
CA CYS A 52 6.22 -7.85 -12.00
C CYS A 52 6.64 -7.83 -13.48
N PRO A 53 7.24 -6.73 -13.98
CA PRO A 53 7.68 -6.67 -15.36
C PRO A 53 8.84 -7.63 -15.67
N ASN A 54 9.58 -8.11 -14.66
CA ASN A 54 10.73 -9.00 -14.84
C ASN A 54 10.35 -10.49 -14.73
N CYS A 55 9.62 -10.89 -13.68
CA CYS A 55 9.31 -12.30 -13.42
C CYS A 55 7.84 -12.70 -13.68
N GLY A 56 6.96 -11.74 -14.00
CA GLY A 56 5.55 -12.00 -14.27
C GLY A 56 4.72 -12.32 -13.02
N PHE A 57 5.31 -12.22 -11.83
CA PHE A 57 4.59 -12.44 -10.58
C PHE A 57 3.41 -11.47 -10.45
N LYS A 58 2.21 -11.99 -10.23
CA LYS A 58 1.01 -11.18 -10.05
C LYS A 58 0.98 -10.61 -8.63
N PHE A 59 1.06 -9.29 -8.52
CA PHE A 59 0.77 -8.60 -7.28
C PHE A 59 -0.73 -8.70 -7.05
N GLY A 60 -1.11 -9.37 -5.97
CA GLY A 60 -2.50 -9.56 -5.58
C GLY A 60 -3.13 -8.24 -5.13
N ARG A 61 -3.29 -7.26 -6.03
CA ARG A 61 -4.27 -6.19 -5.85
C ARG A 61 -5.64 -6.88 -5.84
N TYR A 62 -6.04 -7.19 -4.64
CA TYR A 62 -7.33 -7.72 -4.29
C TYR A 62 -8.37 -6.66 -4.66
N ASP A 63 -9.34 -7.02 -5.52
CA ASP A 63 -10.51 -6.19 -5.78
C ASP A 63 -11.63 -6.57 -4.79
N PRO A 64 -11.86 -5.76 -3.74
CA PRO A 64 -12.86 -6.04 -2.72
C PRO A 64 -14.31 -5.95 -3.20
N THR A 65 -14.57 -5.50 -4.43
CA THR A 65 -15.94 -5.44 -4.98
C THR A 65 -16.52 -6.83 -5.26
N THR A 66 -15.67 -7.84 -5.45
CA THR A 66 -16.11 -9.21 -5.74
C THR A 66 -16.44 -9.98 -4.45
N LYS A 67 -17.68 -10.47 -4.34
CA LYS A 67 -18.16 -11.20 -3.14
C LYS A 67 -17.28 -12.38 -2.77
N GLU A 68 -16.77 -13.11 -3.75
CA GLU A 68 -15.90 -14.28 -3.52
C GLU A 68 -14.58 -13.88 -2.87
N ASN A 69 -13.90 -12.86 -3.41
CA ASN A 69 -12.62 -12.44 -2.89
C ASN A 69 -12.79 -11.78 -1.51
N LYS A 70 -13.87 -11.01 -1.29
CA LYS A 70 -14.26 -10.47 0.04
C LYS A 70 -14.47 -11.56 1.07
N GLY A 71 -15.17 -12.62 0.69
CA GLY A 71 -15.34 -13.80 1.54
C GLY A 71 -14.00 -14.45 1.89
N LYS A 72 -13.09 -14.62 0.92
CA LYS A 72 -11.76 -15.22 1.16
C LYS A 72 -10.91 -14.37 2.09
N HIS A 73 -10.85 -13.05 1.88
CA HIS A 73 -10.07 -12.13 2.72
C HIS A 73 -10.57 -12.13 4.18
N ASN A 74 -11.87 -11.92 4.38
CA ASN A 74 -12.45 -11.90 5.73
C ASN A 74 -12.34 -13.26 6.44
N LYS A 75 -12.50 -14.38 5.72
CA LYS A 75 -12.22 -15.72 6.27
C LYS A 75 -10.75 -15.87 6.71
N GLY A 76 -9.81 -15.32 5.95
CA GLY A 76 -8.39 -15.32 6.32
C GLY A 76 -8.12 -14.58 7.62
N ILE A 77 -8.66 -13.36 7.75
CA ILE A 77 -8.59 -12.56 8.98
C ILE A 77 -9.20 -13.33 10.17
N ILE A 78 -10.42 -13.87 10.02
CA ILE A 78 -11.09 -14.63 11.07
C ILE A 78 -10.26 -15.84 11.49
N LYS A 79 -9.74 -16.63 10.54
CA LYS A 79 -8.92 -17.81 10.84
C LYS A 79 -7.66 -17.44 11.62
N GLY A 80 -6.97 -16.38 11.21
CA GLY A 80 -5.80 -15.86 11.93
C GLY A 80 -6.16 -15.43 13.35
N SER A 81 -7.24 -14.68 13.53
CA SER A 81 -7.68 -14.20 14.85
C SER A 81 -8.16 -15.32 15.78
N LEU A 82 -8.82 -16.35 15.24
CA LEU A 82 -9.15 -17.55 16.00
C LEU A 82 -7.90 -18.28 16.48
N PHE A 83 -6.90 -18.45 15.60
CA PHE A 83 -5.62 -19.06 15.96
C PHE A 83 -4.95 -18.30 17.11
N PHE A 84 -4.81 -16.98 17.02
CA PHE A 84 -4.19 -16.19 18.10
C PHE A 84 -5.00 -16.17 19.40
N THR A 85 -6.32 -16.24 19.32
CA THR A 85 -7.18 -16.36 20.51
C THR A 85 -6.92 -17.67 21.24
N VAL A 86 -6.84 -18.79 20.50
CA VAL A 86 -6.50 -20.11 21.07
C VAL A 86 -5.10 -20.11 21.68
N VAL A 87 -4.12 -19.53 20.99
CA VAL A 87 -2.74 -19.39 21.50
C VAL A 87 -2.71 -18.57 22.79
N ALA A 88 -3.44 -17.45 22.87
CA ALA A 88 -3.50 -16.61 24.06
C ALA A 88 -4.05 -17.37 25.28
N ILE A 89 -5.09 -18.17 25.08
CA ILE A 89 -5.66 -19.02 26.14
C ILE A 89 -4.66 -20.11 26.56
N ALA A 90 -4.01 -20.76 25.60
CA ALA A 90 -3.00 -21.79 25.89
C ALA A 90 -1.84 -21.22 26.71
N VAL A 91 -1.34 -20.03 26.35
CA VAL A 91 -0.28 -19.33 27.10
C VAL A 91 -0.75 -18.99 28.52
N ALA A 92 -1.97 -18.52 28.71
CA ALA A 92 -2.51 -18.21 30.04
C ALA A 92 -2.62 -19.45 30.95
N ILE A 93 -2.97 -20.61 30.39
CA ILE A 93 -3.01 -21.88 31.13
C ILE A 93 -1.59 -22.30 31.50
N ILE A 94 -0.63 -22.26 30.56
CA ILE A 94 0.76 -22.64 30.80
C ILE A 94 1.39 -21.76 31.89
N LEU A 95 1.19 -20.44 31.83
CA LEU A 95 1.72 -19.53 32.85
C LEU A 95 1.19 -19.85 34.25
N SER A 96 -0.09 -20.23 34.36
CA SER A 96 -0.68 -20.62 35.65
C SER A 96 -0.16 -21.96 36.17
N ILE A 97 0.39 -22.83 35.32
CA ILE A 97 0.99 -24.12 35.71
C ILE A 97 2.45 -23.92 36.10
N VAL A 98 3.18 -23.09 35.36
CA VAL A 98 4.63 -22.89 35.54
C VAL A 98 4.93 -21.92 36.70
N GLU A 99 4.12 -20.89 36.89
CA GLU A 99 4.29 -19.93 37.98
C GLU A 99 3.21 -20.11 39.04
N GLU A 100 3.58 -20.72 40.17
CA GLU A 100 2.68 -20.93 41.32
C GLU A 100 2.13 -19.63 41.92
N SER A 101 2.81 -18.49 41.68
CA SER A 101 2.38 -17.17 42.12
C SER A 101 1.24 -16.59 41.27
N ILE A 102 1.05 -17.06 40.04
CA ILE A 102 0.00 -16.58 39.14
C ILE A 102 -1.23 -17.47 39.27
N GLN A 103 -2.25 -16.96 39.96
CA GLN A 103 -3.55 -17.62 39.95
C GLN A 103 -4.16 -17.60 38.55
N LEU A 104 -4.71 -18.74 38.13
CA LEU A 104 -5.39 -18.93 36.83
C LEU A 104 -6.41 -17.85 36.49
N LYS A 105 -7.10 -17.31 37.51
CA LYS A 105 -8.06 -16.22 37.33
C LYS A 105 -7.43 -14.99 36.67
N TYR A 106 -6.22 -14.60 37.10
CA TYR A 106 -5.55 -13.42 36.57
C TYR A 106 -4.96 -13.66 35.18
N SER A 107 -4.41 -14.85 34.92
CA SER A 107 -3.89 -15.19 33.59
C SER A 107 -5.01 -15.25 32.54
N LEU A 108 -6.18 -15.81 32.89
CA LEU A 108 -7.36 -15.82 32.01
C LEU A 108 -7.93 -14.43 31.75
N ILE A 109 -7.93 -13.53 32.74
CA ILE A 109 -8.30 -12.11 32.53
C ILE A 109 -7.36 -11.47 31.50
N GLY A 110 -6.05 -11.70 31.61
CA GLY A 110 -5.07 -11.21 30.65
C GLY A 110 -5.35 -11.73 29.23
N ALA A 111 -5.59 -13.03 29.08
CA ALA A 111 -5.94 -13.63 27.78
C ALA A 111 -7.25 -13.08 27.21
N ALA A 112 -8.25 -12.82 28.05
CA ALA A 112 -9.52 -12.24 27.62
C ALA A 112 -9.34 -10.82 27.07
N ILE A 113 -8.57 -9.97 27.76
CA ILE A 113 -8.24 -8.61 27.29
C ILE A 113 -7.48 -8.66 25.97
N PHE A 114 -6.45 -9.51 25.87
CA PHE A 114 -5.67 -9.66 24.65
C PHE A 114 -6.53 -10.15 23.48
N SER A 115 -7.42 -11.12 23.73
CA SER A 115 -8.37 -11.60 22.73
C SER A 115 -9.33 -10.50 22.29
N ALA A 116 -9.84 -9.67 23.21
CA ALA A 116 -10.70 -8.53 22.87
C ALA A 116 -9.97 -7.53 21.95
N LEU A 117 -8.69 -7.26 22.18
CA LEU A 117 -7.87 -6.41 21.30
C LEU A 117 -7.71 -7.02 19.90
N ILE A 118 -7.47 -8.34 19.81
CA ILE A 118 -7.42 -9.04 18.52
C ILE A 118 -8.74 -8.85 17.75
N TRP A 119 -9.88 -9.07 18.41
CA TRP A 119 -11.18 -8.93 17.76
C TRP A 119 -11.54 -7.47 17.42
N LEU A 120 -11.06 -6.50 18.19
CA LEU A 120 -11.16 -5.08 17.82
C LEU A 120 -10.39 -4.79 16.53
N LEU A 121 -9.18 -5.35 16.38
CA LEU A 121 -8.42 -5.25 15.12
C LEU A 121 -9.14 -5.92 13.96
N VAL A 122 -9.84 -7.04 14.18
CA VAL A 122 -10.67 -7.68 13.14
C VAL A 122 -11.76 -6.73 12.66
N ILE A 123 -12.48 -6.07 13.57
CA ILE A 123 -13.56 -5.13 13.21
C ILE A 123 -13.01 -3.97 12.39
N VAL A 124 -11.87 -3.41 12.78
CA VAL A 124 -11.22 -2.29 12.07
C VAL A 124 -10.72 -2.72 10.69
N ARG A 125 -10.16 -3.93 10.58
CA ARG A 125 -9.60 -4.47 9.31
C ARG A 125 -10.63 -5.21 8.47
N TRP A 126 -11.88 -5.27 8.92
CA TRP A 126 -12.93 -6.00 8.22
C TRP A 126 -13.20 -5.35 6.86
N GLU A 127 -13.02 -6.10 5.78
CA GLU A 127 -13.24 -5.56 4.45
C GLU A 127 -14.74 -5.43 4.19
N ARG A 128 -15.17 -4.19 3.92
CA ARG A 128 -16.57 -3.85 3.62
C ARG A 128 -16.86 -3.85 2.13
N GLY A 129 -15.84 -3.74 1.28
CA GLY A 129 -16.01 -3.57 -0.16
C GLY A 129 -16.55 -2.19 -0.52
N GLU A 130 -16.31 -1.21 0.34
CA GLU A 130 -16.65 0.18 0.06
C GLU A 130 -15.59 0.78 -0.86
N PHE A 131 -16.04 1.31 -1.99
CA PHE A 131 -15.20 1.99 -2.96
C PHE A 131 -15.87 3.29 -3.40
N ILE A 132 -15.05 4.21 -3.91
CA ILE A 132 -15.52 5.39 -4.63
C ILE A 132 -14.77 5.43 -5.94
N ASP A 133 -15.51 5.52 -7.04
CA ASP A 133 -14.93 5.74 -8.35
C ASP A 133 -14.73 7.23 -8.57
N GLY A 134 -13.70 7.58 -9.34
CA GLY A 134 -13.36 8.96 -9.64
C GLY A 134 -12.62 9.07 -10.98
N THR A 135 -12.48 10.31 -11.42
CA THR A 135 -11.79 10.65 -12.66
C THR A 135 -10.63 11.57 -12.36
N VAL A 136 -9.50 11.35 -13.02
CA VAL A 136 -8.36 12.27 -12.96
C VAL A 136 -8.72 13.52 -13.74
N VAL A 137 -8.81 14.66 -13.07
CA VAL A 137 -9.29 15.91 -13.68
C VAL A 137 -8.17 16.88 -14.01
N LYS A 138 -7.05 16.84 -13.26
CA LYS A 138 -5.97 17.81 -13.42
C LYS A 138 -4.65 17.26 -12.92
N HIS A 139 -3.57 17.63 -13.61
CA HIS A 139 -2.20 17.54 -13.10
C HIS A 139 -1.60 18.94 -12.97
N TYR A 140 -0.79 19.13 -11.94
CA TYR A 140 0.07 20.31 -11.83
C TYR A 140 1.30 19.96 -10.98
N SER A 141 2.35 20.75 -11.11
CA SER A 141 3.58 20.62 -10.35
C SER A 141 3.91 21.92 -9.65
N GLU A 142 4.49 21.83 -8.47
CA GLU A 142 4.93 22.98 -7.67
C GLU A 142 6.38 22.79 -7.24
N GLU A 143 7.20 23.82 -7.38
CA GLU A 143 8.54 23.84 -6.78
C GLU A 143 8.42 24.23 -5.31
N ARG A 144 8.98 23.39 -4.42
CA ARG A 144 8.96 23.59 -2.97
C ARG A 144 10.34 23.36 -2.37
N THR A 145 10.51 23.79 -1.13
CA THR A 145 11.74 23.59 -0.36
C THR A 145 11.43 22.86 0.93
N LYS A 146 12.19 21.82 1.26
CA LYS A 146 12.10 21.11 2.54
C LYS A 146 13.31 21.43 3.38
N ARG A 147 13.11 21.59 4.68
CA ARG A 147 14.20 21.73 5.66
C ARG A 147 14.58 20.37 6.19
N GLU A 148 15.81 19.96 5.93
CA GLU A 148 16.38 18.74 6.51
C GLU A 148 17.58 19.08 7.39
N LYS A 149 17.80 18.25 8.42
CA LYS A 149 18.95 18.42 9.30
C LYS A 149 20.20 18.01 8.54
N ASP A 150 21.16 18.92 8.45
CA ASP A 150 22.48 18.62 7.92
C ASP A 150 23.22 17.78 8.96
N GLY A 151 23.38 16.48 8.72
CA GLY A 151 23.97 15.53 9.65
C GLY A 151 25.42 15.88 10.04
N ASP A 152 26.13 16.54 9.15
CA ASP A 152 27.57 16.76 9.24
C ASP A 152 27.92 18.15 9.80
N LYS A 153 26.97 19.09 9.79
CA LYS A 153 27.21 20.48 10.22
C LYS A 153 26.47 20.86 11.48
N LYS A 154 27.24 21.32 12.47
CA LYS A 154 26.74 21.94 13.70
C LYS A 154 27.20 23.40 13.74
N ASN A 155 26.38 24.27 14.33
CA ASN A 155 26.79 25.63 14.61
C ASN A 155 27.84 25.67 15.74
N LEU A 156 28.43 26.84 15.99
CA LEU A 156 29.43 27.06 17.06
C LEU A 156 28.91 26.70 18.47
N MET A 157 27.60 26.59 18.66
CA MET A 157 26.93 26.20 19.91
C MET A 157 26.53 24.71 19.94
N GLY A 158 27.02 23.90 19.00
CA GLY A 158 26.75 22.46 18.92
C GLY A 158 25.35 22.08 18.45
N LYS A 159 24.51 23.03 18.01
CA LYS A 159 23.18 22.75 17.46
C LYS A 159 23.28 22.36 15.99
N GLN A 160 22.49 21.36 15.59
CA GLN A 160 22.41 20.88 14.22
C GLN A 160 21.96 22.00 13.26
N LEU A 161 22.68 22.17 12.15
CA LEU A 161 22.27 23.09 11.10
C LEU A 161 21.19 22.44 10.22
N TYR A 162 20.36 23.27 9.60
CA TYR A 162 19.33 22.83 8.66
C TYR A 162 19.71 23.32 7.26
N ILE A 163 19.54 22.46 6.27
CA ILE A 163 19.68 22.78 4.85
C ILE A 163 18.29 22.83 4.21
N GLU A 164 18.11 23.77 3.28
CA GLU A 164 16.92 23.86 2.45
C GLU A 164 17.18 23.11 1.15
N ILE A 165 16.45 22.02 0.94
CA ILE A 165 16.56 21.17 -0.24
C ILE A 165 15.38 21.49 -1.16
N PRO A 166 15.60 22.00 -2.38
CA PRO A 166 14.54 22.20 -3.35
C PRO A 166 14.05 20.85 -3.88
N TYR A 167 12.74 20.73 -4.09
CA TYR A 167 12.10 19.55 -4.65
C TYR A 167 10.86 19.93 -5.46
N THR A 168 10.56 19.15 -6.50
CA THR A 168 9.35 19.32 -7.30
C THR A 168 8.25 18.43 -6.73
N LEU A 169 7.12 19.02 -6.35
CA LEU A 169 5.92 18.32 -5.90
C LEU A 169 4.96 18.11 -7.08
N TYR A 170 4.76 16.85 -7.48
CA TYR A 170 3.81 16.47 -8.52
C TYR A 170 2.44 16.17 -7.91
N CYS A 171 1.42 16.89 -8.34
CA CYS A 171 0.05 16.81 -7.82
C CYS A 171 -0.91 16.26 -8.87
N THR A 172 -1.66 15.20 -8.51
CA THR A 172 -2.69 14.56 -9.33
C THR A 172 -4.05 14.74 -8.66
N VAL A 173 -4.94 15.50 -9.29
CA VAL A 173 -6.27 15.79 -8.76
C VAL A 173 -7.26 14.77 -9.29
N ILE A 174 -7.97 14.14 -8.36
CA ILE A 174 -9.01 13.17 -8.62
C ILE A 174 -10.33 13.77 -8.14
N LYS A 175 -11.31 13.83 -9.03
CA LYS A 175 -12.68 14.15 -8.68
C LYS A 175 -13.49 12.87 -8.57
N TYR A 176 -14.02 12.61 -7.39
CA TYR A 176 -14.84 11.45 -7.12
C TYR A 176 -16.29 11.66 -7.55
N ASP A 177 -16.99 10.56 -7.80
CA ASP A 177 -18.39 10.59 -8.25
C ASP A 177 -19.36 11.10 -7.18
N ASP A 178 -18.96 11.09 -5.91
CA ASP A 178 -19.70 11.70 -4.80
C ASP A 178 -19.52 13.23 -4.72
N GLY A 179 -18.77 13.82 -5.64
CA GLY A 179 -18.49 15.25 -5.72
C GLY A 179 -17.28 15.71 -4.90
N THR A 180 -16.66 14.82 -4.12
CA THR A 180 -15.44 15.14 -3.38
C THR A 180 -14.22 15.18 -4.29
N GLU A 181 -13.20 15.96 -3.89
CA GLU A 181 -11.93 16.07 -4.61
C GLU A 181 -10.77 15.67 -3.69
N ASP A 182 -9.79 14.97 -4.25
CA ASP A 182 -8.59 14.50 -3.55
C ASP A 182 -7.35 14.76 -4.40
N VAL A 183 -6.29 15.22 -3.75
CA VAL A 183 -5.05 15.62 -4.40
C VAL A 183 -3.95 14.68 -3.96
N LYS A 184 -3.44 13.87 -4.89
CA LYS A 184 -2.29 12.99 -4.66
C LYS A 184 -1.00 13.70 -4.99
N THR A 185 -0.14 13.79 -3.99
CA THR A 185 1.12 14.50 -4.09
C THR A 185 2.29 13.52 -4.02
N LEU A 186 3.28 13.70 -4.89
CA LEU A 186 4.52 12.95 -4.91
C LEU A 186 5.70 13.91 -4.96
N GLU A 187 6.69 13.69 -4.10
CA GLU A 187 7.93 14.45 -4.10
C GLU A 187 8.92 13.85 -5.12
N ASN A 188 9.45 14.69 -6.01
CA ASN A 188 10.48 14.37 -7.01
C ASN A 188 10.14 13.21 -7.97
N THR A 189 8.89 12.76 -8.01
CA THR A 189 8.47 11.59 -8.79
C THR A 189 7.21 11.93 -9.58
N ALA A 190 7.28 11.86 -10.91
CA ALA A 190 6.15 12.16 -11.80
C ALA A 190 5.29 10.93 -12.13
N ALA A 191 5.45 9.81 -11.40
CA ALA A 191 4.84 8.52 -11.70
C ALA A 191 3.33 8.61 -11.98
N ASP A 192 2.57 9.31 -11.13
CA ASP A 192 1.12 9.47 -11.33
C ASP A 192 0.81 10.28 -12.59
N HIS A 193 1.53 11.38 -12.85
CA HIS A 193 1.31 12.20 -14.04
C HIS A 193 1.52 11.43 -15.34
N ILE A 194 2.47 10.48 -15.32
CA ILE A 194 2.84 9.69 -16.49
C ILE A 194 1.89 8.51 -16.69
N GLN A 195 1.49 7.84 -15.61
CA GLN A 195 0.70 6.60 -15.69
C GLN A 195 -0.81 6.80 -15.59
N LEU A 196 -1.25 7.87 -14.95
CA LEU A 196 -2.64 8.28 -14.88
C LEU A 196 -2.82 9.48 -15.79
N LYS A 197 -3.54 9.36 -16.90
CA LYS A 197 -3.82 10.50 -17.79
C LYS A 197 -5.09 11.23 -17.34
N ILE A 198 -5.17 12.52 -17.65
CA ILE A 198 -6.41 13.30 -17.45
C ILE A 198 -7.55 12.62 -18.23
N GLY A 199 -8.69 12.43 -17.56
CA GLY A 199 -9.85 11.70 -18.07
C GLY A 199 -9.86 10.21 -17.73
N GLU A 200 -8.76 9.64 -17.24
CA GLU A 200 -8.76 8.23 -16.83
C GLU A 200 -9.56 8.02 -15.55
N ARG A 201 -10.23 6.86 -15.50
CA ARG A 201 -11.05 6.42 -14.37
C ARG A 201 -10.21 5.63 -13.38
N ILE A 202 -10.41 5.92 -12.11
CA ILE A 202 -9.80 5.20 -11.01
C ILE A 202 -10.85 4.81 -9.98
N ARG A 203 -10.56 3.75 -9.25
CA ARG A 203 -11.34 3.26 -8.12
C ARG A 203 -10.51 3.39 -6.86
N TYR A 204 -11.04 4.08 -5.87
CA TYR A 204 -10.46 4.17 -4.53
C TYR A 204 -11.16 3.18 -3.59
N PHE A 205 -10.38 2.30 -2.96
CA PHE A 205 -10.88 1.37 -1.95
C PHE A 205 -10.70 1.97 -0.56
N LYS A 206 -11.81 2.26 0.14
CA LYS A 206 -11.78 2.96 1.43
C LYS A 206 -11.07 2.17 2.52
N ALA A 207 -11.25 0.85 2.54
CA ALA A 207 -10.72 -0.01 3.60
C ALA A 207 -9.20 -0.19 3.50
N THR A 208 -8.68 -0.50 2.31
CA THR A 208 -7.25 -0.67 2.07
C THR A 208 -6.51 0.64 1.85
N ARG A 209 -7.25 1.75 1.62
CA ARG A 209 -6.71 3.04 1.18
C ARG A 209 -5.83 2.92 -0.06
N THR A 210 -6.17 1.97 -0.92
CA THR A 210 -5.46 1.71 -2.17
C THR A 210 -6.33 2.12 -3.35
N TYR A 211 -5.66 2.30 -4.48
CA TYR A 211 -6.30 2.69 -5.72
C TYR A 211 -6.09 1.64 -6.80
N LEU A 212 -7.06 1.56 -7.70
CA LEU A 212 -7.01 0.75 -8.90
C LEU A 212 -7.35 1.62 -10.11
N LYS A 213 -6.51 1.55 -11.14
CA LYS A 213 -6.82 2.12 -12.44
C LYS A 213 -7.81 1.21 -13.16
N LEU A 214 -8.93 1.78 -13.62
CA LEU A 214 -9.98 1.04 -14.34
C LEU A 214 -9.60 0.81 -15.82
#